data_AF-A0AAP5H6C5-F1
#
_entry.id   AF-A0AAP5H6C5-F1
#
_cell.length_a   1.000
_cell.length_b   1.000
_cell.length_c   1.000
_cell.angle_alpha   90.00
_cell.angle_beta   90.00
_cell.angle_gamma   90.00
#
_symmetry.space_group_name_H-M   'P 1'
#
loop_
_entity.id
_entity.type
_entity.pdbx_description
1 polymer ?
#
loop_
_entity_poly.entity_id
_entity_poly.type
_entity_poly.pdbx_seq_one_letter_code
_entity_poly.pdbx_strand_id
1 'polypeptide(L)' 'MNERKKISDQIEWSRQKLCRLAENQGMQDGQVLQQSMILDELINEYNRFKYNKHILNRQPIT' A
#
# COMPACT_ATOMS: atom_id res chain seq x y z
N MET A 1 -18.81 4.38 -11.03
CA MET A 1 -17.49 5.02 -11.25
C MET A 1 -16.46 4.17 -10.50
N ASN A 2 -15.46 3.62 -11.17
CA ASN A 2 -14.72 2.42 -10.75
C ASN A 2 -13.88 2.66 -9.48
N GLU A 3 -14.42 2.40 -8.29
CA GLU A 3 -13.75 2.59 -6.99
C GLU A 3 -12.38 1.89 -6.92
N ARG A 4 -12.27 0.75 -7.62
CA ARG A 4 -11.00 0.03 -7.82
C ARG A 4 -9.91 0.85 -8.53
N LYS A 5 -10.28 1.67 -9.53
CA LYS A 5 -9.31 2.57 -10.19
C LYS A 5 -8.81 3.62 -9.21
N LYS A 6 -9.71 4.24 -8.43
CA LYS A 6 -9.35 5.27 -7.45
C LYS A 6 -8.35 4.78 -6.40
N ILE A 7 -8.53 3.56 -5.88
CA ILE A 7 -7.59 2.99 -4.89
C ILE A 7 -6.27 2.60 -5.58
N SER A 8 -6.32 2.05 -6.81
CA SER A 8 -5.12 1.75 -7.59
C SER A 8 -4.29 3.01 -7.89
N ASP A 9 -4.93 4.12 -8.24
CA ASP A 9 -4.25 5.40 -8.49
C ASP A 9 -3.60 5.94 -7.21
N GLN A 10 -4.24 5.77 -6.05
CA GLN A 10 -3.66 6.16 -4.75
C GLN A 10 -2.46 5.30 -4.36
N ILE A 11 -2.50 3.99 -4.63
CA ILE A 11 -1.36 3.08 -4.42
C ILE A 11 -0.18 3.54 -5.27
N GLU A 12 -0.41 3.84 -6.54
CA GLU A 12 0.66 4.24 -7.45
C GLU A 12 1.27 5.58 -7.06
N TRP A 13 0.44 6.54 -6.66
CA TRP A 13 0.92 7.82 -6.14
C TRP A 13 1.75 7.63 -4.86
N SER A 14 1.27 6.78 -3.95
CA SER A 14 1.97 6.49 -2.69
C SER A 14 3.30 5.76 -2.94
N ARG A 15 3.38 4.86 -3.93
CA ARG A 15 4.62 4.23 -4.40
C ARG A 15 5.63 5.24 -4.90
N GLN A 16 5.20 6.16 -5.78
CA GLN A 16 6.09 7.19 -6.32
C GLN A 16 6.60 8.12 -5.21
N LYS A 17 5.75 8.47 -4.24
CA LYS A 17 6.15 9.27 -3.09
C LYS A 17 7.16 8.54 -2.20
N LEU A 18 6.93 7.26 -1.93
CA LEU A 18 7.86 6.42 -1.17
C LEU A 18 9.21 6.30 -1.88
N CYS A 19 9.21 6.11 -3.21
CA CYS A 19 10.43 6.03 -4.01
C CYS A 19 11.24 7.33 -3.90
N ARG A 20 10.59 8.48 -4.07
CA ARG A 20 11.24 9.79 -3.91
C ARG A 20 11.80 10.00 -2.51
N LEU A 21 11.05 9.63 -1.47
CA LEU A 21 11.53 9.74 -0.09
C LEU A 21 12.73 8.82 0.17
N ALA A 22 12.68 7.58 -0.32
CA ALA A 22 13.78 6.62 -0.20
C ALA A 22 15.02 7.08 -0.97
N GLU A 23 14.86 7.71 -2.13
CA GLU A 23 15.97 8.27 -2.92
C GLU A 23 16.60 9.51 -2.25
N ASN A 24 15.80 10.33 -1.56
CA ASN A 24 16.30 11.58 -0.94
C ASN A 24 16.83 11.37 0.49
N GLN A 25 16.21 10.51 1.29
CA GLN A 25 16.50 10.36 2.73
C GLN A 25 17.03 8.96 3.10
N GLY A 26 16.89 7.97 2.22
CA GLY A 26 17.24 6.58 2.49
C GLY A 26 16.11 5.79 3.15
N MET A 27 16.10 4.46 2.97
CA MET A 27 15.01 3.58 3.44
C MET A 27 14.81 3.51 4.95
N GLN A 28 15.79 3.96 5.74
CA GLN A 28 15.74 3.92 7.21
C GLN A 28 15.13 5.19 7.83
N ASP A 29 14.76 6.19 7.01
CA ASP A 29 14.12 7.39 7.52
C ASP A 29 12.70 7.09 8.03
N GLY A 30 12.34 7.65 9.18
CA GLY A 30 11.04 7.46 9.81
C GLY A 30 9.87 7.88 8.90
N GLN A 31 10.08 8.87 8.03
CA GLN A 31 9.08 9.30 7.05
C GLN A 31 8.89 8.27 5.94
N VAL A 32 9.96 7.58 5.51
CA VAL A 32 9.88 6.48 4.53
C VAL A 32 9.13 5.30 5.15
N LEU A 33 9.43 4.94 6.40
CA LEU A 33 8.72 3.86 7.10
C LEU A 33 7.23 4.17 7.28
N GLN A 34 6.89 5.38 7.71
CA GLN A 34 5.49 5.80 7.84
C GLN A 34 4.77 5.80 6.48
N GLN A 35 5.42 6.27 5.42
CA GLN A 35 4.86 6.25 4.07
C GLN A 35 4.67 4.81 3.56
N SER A 36 5.56 3.88 3.93
CA SER A 36 5.42 2.46 3.63
C SER A 36 4.19 1.86 4.32
N MET A 37 3.95 2.19 5.59
CA MET A 37 2.75 1.73 6.31
C MET A 37 1.45 2.20 5.63
N ILE A 38 1.41 3.47 5.18
CA ILE A 38 0.26 4.02 4.45
C ILE A 38 0.05 3.28 3.12
N LEU A 39 1.14 2.97 2.41
CA LEU A 39 1.07 2.19 1.16
C LEU A 39 0.55 0.77 1.40
N ASP A 40 1.02 0.10 2.46
CA ASP A 40 0.54 -1.23 2.86
C ASP A 40 -0.94 -1.24 3.22
N GLU A 41 -1.43 -0.20 3.93
CA GLU A 41 -2.84 -0.06 4.26
C GLU A 41 -3.70 0.12 3.00
N LEU A 42 -3.28 0.98 2.06
CA LEU A 42 -3.96 1.16 0.77
C LEU A 42 -3.99 -0.13 -0.07
N ILE A 43 -2.88 -0.89 -0.08
CA ILE A 43 -2.81 -2.19 -0.75
C ILE A 43 -3.73 -3.21 -0.06
N ASN A 44 -3.77 -3.23 1.26
CA ASN A 44 -4.66 -4.11 2.02
C ASN A 44 -6.12 -3.74 1.80
N GLU A 45 -6.46 -2.45 1.72
CA GLU A 45 -7.80 -2.00 1.38
C GLU A 45 -8.18 -2.40 -0.05
N TYR A 46 -7.30 -2.18 -1.03
CA TYR A 46 -7.50 -2.65 -2.40
C TYR A 46 -7.69 -4.16 -2.46
N ASN A 47 -6.86 -4.91 -1.73
CA ASN A 47 -6.97 -6.35 -1.61
C ASN A 47 -8.29 -6.74 -0.93
N ARG A 48 -8.76 -6.01 0.08
CA ARG A 48 -10.05 -6.28 0.74
C ARG A 48 -11.20 -6.02 -0.21
N PHE A 49 -11.17 -4.93 -0.98
CA PHE A 49 -12.14 -4.67 -2.05
C PHE A 49 -12.11 -5.74 -3.16
N LYS A 50 -10.92 -6.23 -3.53
CA LYS A 50 -10.73 -7.24 -4.59
C LYS A 50 -11.04 -8.66 -4.12
N TYR A 51 -10.71 -8.98 -2.87
CA TYR A 51 -10.72 -10.33 -2.27
C TYR A 51 -11.71 -10.45 -1.10
N ASN A 52 -12.68 -9.55 -0.92
CA ASN A 52 -13.83 -9.77 -0.01
C ASN A 52 -14.65 -11.03 -0.38
N LYS A 53 -14.31 -11.72 -1.48
CA LYS A 53 -14.83 -13.06 -1.86
C LYS A 53 -13.92 -14.24 -1.42
N HIS A 54 -12.73 -13.98 -0.89
CA HIS A 54 -11.67 -14.96 -0.58
C HIS A 54 -11.07 -14.79 0.83
N ILE A 55 -11.87 -14.39 1.83
CA ILE A 55 -11.49 -14.44 3.25
C ILE A 55 -11.46 -15.90 3.73
N LEU A 56 -10.54 -16.71 3.21
CA LEU A 56 -10.24 -18.02 3.81
C LEU A 56 -8.76 -18.40 3.85
N ASN A 57 -7.88 -17.75 3.08
CA ASN A 57 -6.51 -18.26 2.89
C ASN A 57 -5.39 -17.25 3.21
N ARG A 58 -5.51 -16.44 4.26
CA ARG A 58 -4.32 -15.77 4.83
C ARG A 58 -4.04 -16.36 6.21
N GLN A 59 -3.18 -17.39 6.24
CA GLN A 59 -2.49 -17.79 7.46
C GLN A 59 -1.49 -16.69 7.84
N PRO A 60 -1.32 -16.39 9.14
CA PRO A 60 -0.25 -15.54 9.61
C PRO A 60 1.08 -16.26 9.37
N ILE A 61 2.02 -15.60 8.69
CA ILE A 61 3.41 -16.07 8.65
C ILE A 61 3.97 -15.74 10.04
N THR A 62 4.17 -16.78 10.84
CA THR A 62 4.78 -16.72 12.18
C THR A 62 6.30 -16.74 12.05
#